data_AF-A0A7C8KR95-F1
#
_entry.id   AF-A0A7C8KR95-F1
#
_cell.length_a   1.000
_cell.length_b   1.000
_cell.length_c   1.000
_cell.angle_alpha   90.00
_cell.angle_beta   90.00
_cell.angle_gamma   90.00
#
_symmetry.space_group_name_H-M   'P 1'
#
loop_
_entity.id
_entity.type
_entity.pdbx_description
1 polymer ?
#
loop_
_entity_poly.entity_id
_entity_poly.type
_entity_poly.pdbx_seq_one_letter_code
_entity_poly.pdbx_strand_id
1 'polypeptide(L)' 'MEEINTKDGEIKHIAINGVDPTKENIQNGSYPVIDEFFAVTAGSNNPNTAPLLDWIQSEQGQKIVEQTGYVPVN' A
#
# COMPACT_ATOMS: atom_id res chain seq x y z
N MET A 1 7.99 7.70 -5.20
CA MET A 1 7.86 8.63 -4.07
C MET A 1 8.34 9.98 -4.56
N GLU A 2 7.44 10.95 -4.69
CA GLU A 2 7.86 12.33 -4.95
C GLU A 2 8.72 12.81 -3.78
N GLU A 3 9.92 13.32 -4.06
CA GLU A 3 10.77 13.95 -3.05
C GLU A 3 10.12 15.27 -2.63
N ILE A 4 9.42 15.25 -1.50
CA ILE A 4 8.85 16.45 -0.89
C ILE A 4 9.99 17.21 -0.20
N ASN A 5 10.27 18.40 -0.70
CA ASN A 5 11.42 19.22 -0.35
C ASN A 5 11.19 19.94 1.01
N THR A 6 11.80 19.45 2.09
CA THR A 6 11.77 20.11 3.42
C THR A 6 13.10 20.78 3.74
N LYS A 7 13.06 21.93 4.44
CA LYS A 7 14.19 22.84 4.72
C LYS A 7 15.44 22.20 5.35
N ASP A 8 15.35 20.99 5.93
CA ASP A 8 16.47 20.25 6.53
C ASP A 8 16.52 18.76 6.13
N GLY A 9 15.76 18.33 5.11
CA GLY A 9 15.81 16.96 4.56
C GLY A 9 15.18 15.84 5.41
N GLU A 10 14.78 16.10 6.66
CA GLU A 10 14.14 15.09 7.53
C GLU A 10 12.61 15.21 7.55
N ILE A 11 11.94 14.28 6.86
CA ILE A 11 10.51 14.05 7.05
C ILE A 11 10.33 13.20 8.31
N LYS A 12 9.57 13.71 9.28
CA LYS A 12 9.24 12.97 10.51
C LYS A 12 7.85 12.34 10.40
N HIS A 13 7.78 11.04 10.62
CA HIS A 13 6.52 10.37 10.87
C HIS A 13 5.97 10.78 12.24
N ILE A 14 4.67 11.08 12.30
CA ILE A 14 4.00 11.52 13.53
C ILE A 14 2.96 10.48 13.95
N ALA A 15 2.88 10.21 15.24
CA ALA A 15 1.80 9.42 15.80
C ALA A 15 0.49 10.19 15.75
N ILE A 16 -0.62 9.49 15.48
CA ILE A 16 -1.97 10.04 15.58
C ILE A 16 -2.71 9.25 16.66
N ASN A 17 -3.27 9.95 17.65
CA ASN A 17 -3.90 9.33 18.82
C ASN A 17 -2.98 8.35 19.57
N GLY A 18 -1.66 8.59 19.55
CA GLY A 18 -0.67 7.71 20.16
C GLY A 18 -0.32 6.47 19.33
N VAL A 19 -0.82 6.35 18.09
CA VAL A 19 -0.51 5.25 17.17
C VAL A 19 0.48 5.72 16.11
N ASP A 20 1.63 5.06 16.02
CA ASP A 20 2.64 5.32 14.99
C ASP A 20 2.24 4.71 13.63
N PRO A 21 2.67 5.29 12.49
CA PRO A 21 2.40 4.76 11.15
C PRO A 21 3.31 3.56 10.80
N THR A 22 3.22 2.49 11.58
CA THR A 22 3.94 1.23 11.29
C THR A 22 3.14 0.38 10.29
N LYS A 23 3.81 -0.54 9.59
CA LYS A 23 3.13 -1.51 8.70
C LYS A 23 2.03 -2.28 9.43
N GLU A 24 2.35 -2.75 10.64
CA GLU A 24 1.40 -3.45 11.50
C GLU A 24 0.16 -2.59 11.81
N ASN A 25 0.37 -1.32 12.20
CA ASN A 25 -0.74 -0.42 12.55
C ASN A 25 -1.59 -0.01 11.33
N ILE A 26 -0.99 0.03 10.15
CA ILE A 26 -1.70 0.26 8.88
C ILE A 26 -2.52 -0.99 8.51
N GLN A 27 -1.92 -2.18 8.55
CA GLN A 27 -2.59 -3.45 8.19
C GLN A 27 -3.74 -3.81 9.15
N ASN A 28 -3.59 -3.51 10.44
CA ASN A 28 -4.63 -3.76 11.44
C ASN A 28 -5.67 -2.63 11.57
N GLY A 29 -5.51 -1.54 10.79
CA GLY A 29 -6.43 -0.40 10.76
C GLY A 29 -6.38 0.53 11.99
N SER A 30 -5.40 0.36 12.88
CA SER A 30 -5.26 1.22 14.07
C SER A 30 -4.66 2.59 13.76
N TYR A 31 -3.84 2.71 12.71
CA TYR A 31 -3.38 4.01 12.23
C TYR A 31 -4.50 4.67 11.41
N PRO A 32 -5.04 5.83 11.83
CA PRO A 32 -6.31 6.33 11.33
C PRO A 32 -6.23 7.04 9.96
N VAL A 33 -5.02 7.25 9.43
CA VAL A 33 -4.81 7.95 8.15
C VAL A 33 -4.19 6.97 7.16
N ILE A 34 -5.06 6.22 6.50
CA ILE A 34 -4.74 5.24 5.47
C ILE A 34 -5.72 5.38 4.32
N ASP A 35 -5.32 4.91 3.13
CA ASP A 35 -6.21 4.75 1.98
C ASP A 35 -5.93 3.40 1.33
N GLU A 36 -6.96 2.79 0.76
CA GLU A 36 -6.92 1.44 0.20
C GLU A 36 -6.93 1.50 -1.33
N PHE A 37 -6.07 0.69 -1.96
CA PHE A 37 -6.06 0.54 -3.42
C PHE A 37 -6.84 -0.70 -3.84
N PHE A 38 -7.75 -0.51 -4.80
CA PHE A 38 -8.61 -1.58 -5.31
C PHE A 38 -8.33 -1.89 -6.78
N ALA A 39 -8.22 -3.18 -7.10
CA ALA A 39 -8.33 -3.68 -8.47
C ALA A 39 -9.80 -4.02 -8.77
N VAL A 40 -10.51 -3.13 -9.46
CA VAL A 40 -11.94 -3.29 -9.76
C VAL A 40 -12.12 -3.86 -11.17
N THR A 41 -12.95 -4.90 -11.31
CA THR A 41 -13.29 -5.51 -12.61
C THR A 41 -14.77 -5.31 -12.93
N ALA A 42 -15.09 -5.17 -14.23
CA ALA A 42 -16.44 -4.91 -14.71
C ALA A 42 -17.06 -6.15 -15.41
N GLY A 43 -16.90 -7.35 -14.84
CA GLY A 43 -17.51 -8.58 -15.38
C GLY A 43 -17.07 -8.88 -16.82
N SER A 44 -15.76 -8.99 -17.05
CA SER A 44 -15.18 -9.24 -18.38
C SER A 44 -15.05 -10.74 -18.69
N ASN A 45 -15.22 -11.10 -19.97
CA ASN A 45 -14.92 -12.45 -20.48
C ASN A 45 -13.43 -12.60 -20.89
N ASN A 46 -12.57 -11.62 -20.58
CA ASN A 46 -11.15 -11.70 -20.89
C ASN A 46 -10.48 -12.79 -20.02
N PRO A 47 -9.88 -13.82 -20.63
CA PRO A 47 -9.27 -14.92 -19.88
C PRO A 47 -8.08 -14.48 -19.02
N ASN A 48 -7.52 -13.29 -19.27
CA ASN A 48 -6.37 -12.76 -18.53
C ASN A 48 -6.76 -11.99 -17.27
N THR A 49 -8.04 -11.74 -17.01
CA THR A 49 -8.47 -10.97 -15.83
C THR A 49 -8.12 -11.69 -14.53
N ALA A 50 -8.49 -12.96 -14.38
CA ALA A 50 -8.15 -13.74 -13.17
C ALA A 50 -6.63 -13.92 -12.99
N PRO A 51 -5.85 -14.34 -14.03
CA PRO A 51 -4.40 -14.44 -13.92
C PRO A 51 -3.71 -13.15 -13.49
N LEU A 52 -4.19 -12.00 -13.95
CA LEU A 52 -3.64 -10.71 -13.53
C LEU A 52 -3.92 -10.41 -12.06
N LEU A 53 -5.15 -10.65 -11.59
CA LEU A 53 -5.50 -10.46 -10.18
C LEU A 53 -4.72 -11.40 -9.25
N ASP A 54 -4.50 -12.64 -9.67
CA ASP A 54 -3.69 -13.62 -8.95
C ASP A 54 -2.23 -13.19 -8.91
N TRP A 55 -1.68 -12.69 -10.04
CA TRP A 55 -0.31 -12.20 -10.09
C TRP A 55 -0.09 -10.96 -9.21
N ILE A 56 -1.03 -10.01 -9.18
CA ILE A 56 -0.95 -8.84 -8.29
C ILE A 56 -0.85 -9.29 -6.82
N GLN A 57 -1.56 -10.35 -6.43
CA GLN A 57 -1.55 -10.90 -5.07
C GLN A 57 -0.40 -11.88 -4.78
N SER A 58 0.38 -12.26 -5.80
CA SER A 58 1.53 -13.17 -5.65
C SER A 58 2.67 -12.54 -4.83
N GLU A 59 3.61 -13.37 -4.37
CA GLU A 59 4.83 -12.90 -3.68
C GLU A 59 5.59 -11.84 -4.49
N GLN A 60 5.66 -12.02 -5.81
CA GLN A 60 6.31 -11.06 -6.69
C GLN A 60 5.55 -9.73 -6.70
N GLY A 61 4.23 -9.77 -6.85
CA GLY A 61 3.37 -8.58 -6.86
C GLY A 61 3.47 -7.80 -5.55
N GLN A 62 3.37 -8.50 -4.42
CA GLN A 62 3.47 -7.89 -3.09
C GLN A 62 4.85 -7.30 -2.80
N LYS A 63 5.93 -7.94 -3.27
CA LYS A 63 7.29 -7.38 -3.18
C LYS A 63 7.42 -6.06 -3.93
N ILE A 64 6.78 -5.92 -5.10
CA ILE A 64 6.78 -4.68 -5.86
C ILE A 64 6.01 -3.58 -5.12
N VAL A 65 4.86 -3.92 -4.51
CA VAL A 65 4.09 -2.99 -3.65
C VAL A 65 4.96 -2.43 -2.53
N GLU A 66 5.70 -3.30 -1.83
CA GLU A 66 6.60 -2.88 -0.76
C GLU A 66 7.74 -1.98 -1.28
N GLN A 67 8.39 -2.38 -2.38
CA GLN A 67 9.52 -1.65 -2.96
C GLN A 67 9.13 -0.25 -3.47
N THR A 68 7.84 -0.03 -3.74
CA THR A 68 7.32 1.26 -4.22
C THR A 68 6.85 2.18 -3.10
N GLY A 69 6.94 1.74 -1.84
CA GLY A 69 6.62 2.54 -0.65
C GLY A 69 5.21 2.33 -0.09
N TYR A 70 4.48 1.33 -0.58
CA TYR A 70 3.15 0.96 -0.07
C TYR A 70 3.21 -0.21 0.91
N VAL A 71 2.10 -0.43 1.61
CA VAL A 71 1.94 -1.56 2.54
C VAL A 71 1.25 -2.72 1.80
N PRO A 72 1.88 -3.90 1.71
CA PRO A 72 1.27 -5.09 1.11
C PRO A 72 0.05 -5.60 1.88
N VAL A 73 -0.84 -6.30 1.18
CA VAL A 73 -2.08 -6.88 1.76
C VAL A 73 -1.83 -8.21 2.49
N ASN A 74 -0.65 -8.82 2.33
CA ASN A 74 -0.22 -10.08 2.96
C ASN A 74 1.21 -9.99 3.47
#